data_AF-A0A7C7ZRI2-F1
#
_entry.id   AF-A0A7C7ZRI2-F1
#
_cell.length_a   1.000
_cell.length_b   1.000
_cell.length_c   1.000
_cell.angle_alpha   90.00
_cell.angle_beta   90.00
_cell.angle_gamma   90.00
#
_symmetry.space_group_name_H-M   'P 1'
#
loop_
_entity.id
_entity.type
_entity.pdbx_description
1 polymer ?
#
loop_
_entity_poly.entity_id
_entity_poly.type
_entity_poly.pdbx_seq_one_letter_code
_entity_poly.pdbx_strand_id
1 'polypeptide(L)' 'MMDEEELKKKAEALLRDYLLRCFNDVVKEFPGLEDMPQEEAVEHLLTLRREKKIRISLNTIGNSIKTHIDWIS' A
#
# COMPACT_ATOMS: atom_id res chain seq x y z
N MET A 1 8.47 1.19 -26.41
CA MET A 1 8.24 1.90 -25.13
C MET A 1 7.09 1.20 -24.44
N MET A 2 7.19 0.93 -23.15
CA MET A 2 6.08 0.34 -22.40
C MET A 2 4.98 1.39 -22.24
N ASP A 3 3.72 1.00 -22.40
CA ASP A 3 2.58 1.91 -22.27
C ASP A 3 2.48 2.43 -20.82
N GLU A 4 2.11 3.70 -20.64
CA GLU A 4 1.95 4.32 -19.31
C GLU A 4 0.93 3.56 -18.46
N GLU A 5 -0.12 3.00 -19.06
CA GLU A 5 -1.12 2.19 -18.37
C GLU A 5 -0.53 0.87 -17.88
N GLU A 6 0.34 0.26 -18.67
CA GLU A 6 1.03 -0.99 -18.31
C GLU A 6 2.02 -0.75 -17.16
N LEU A 7 2.72 0.39 -17.15
CA LEU A 7 3.57 0.82 -16.04
C LEU A 7 2.78 0.98 -14.74
N LYS A 8 1.61 1.63 -14.79
CA LYS A 8 0.75 1.82 -13.62
C LYS A 8 0.26 0.48 -13.05
N LYS A 9 -0.16 -0.45 -13.91
CA LYS A 9 -0.59 -1.80 -13.49
C LYS A 9 0.53 -2.57 -12.82
N LYS A 10 1.76 -2.55 -13.37
CA LYS A 10 2.92 -3.21 -12.76
C LYS A 10 3.31 -2.57 -11.43
N ALA A 11 3.31 -1.24 -11.35
CA ALA A 11 3.61 -0.52 -10.11
C ALA A 11 2.60 -0.86 -9.01
N GLU A 12 1.31 -0.97 -9.35
CA GLU A 12 0.28 -1.34 -8.38
C GLU A 12 0.40 -2.79 -7.90
N ALA A 13 0.72 -3.73 -8.80
CA ALA A 13 1.00 -5.11 -8.42
C ALA A 13 2.20 -5.23 -7.48
N LEU A 14 3.29 -4.49 -7.75
CA LEU A 14 4.45 -4.45 -6.88
C LEU A 14 4.12 -3.85 -5.51
N LEU A 15 3.32 -2.79 -5.47
CA LEU A 15 2.86 -2.18 -4.22
C LEU A 15 2.03 -3.18 -3.41
N ARG A 16 1.10 -3.89 -4.05
CA ARG A 16 0.28 -4.93 -3.42
C ARG A 16 1.16 -6.01 -2.77
N ASP A 17 2.09 -6.57 -3.53
CA ASP A 17 2.98 -7.62 -3.05
C ASP A 17 3.85 -7.14 -1.88
N TYR A 18 4.32 -5.90 -1.94
CA TYR A 18 5.06 -5.28 -0.85
C TYR A 18 4.21 -5.12 0.41
N LEU A 19 2.99 -4.59 0.29
CA LEU A 19 2.06 -4.40 1.43
C LEU A 19 1.70 -5.74 2.08
N LEU A 20 1.52 -6.80 1.31
CA LEU A 20 1.32 -8.16 1.84
C LEU A 20 2.55 -8.64 2.61
N ARG A 21 3.76 -8.50 2.04
CA ARG A 21 5.00 -8.96 2.72
C ARG A 21 5.27 -8.21 4.02
N CYS A 22 4.88 -6.94 4.09
CA CYS A 22 5.11 -6.06 5.23
C CYS A 22 3.82 -5.77 6.02
N PHE A 23 2.84 -6.68 5.98
CA PHE A 23 1.50 -6.41 6.53
C PHE A 23 1.51 -6.00 8.01
N ASN A 24 2.40 -6.56 8.82
CA ASN A 24 2.54 -6.17 10.23
C ASN A 24 2.91 -4.69 10.40
N ASP A 25 3.66 -4.09 9.48
CA ASP A 25 3.97 -2.67 9.52
C ASP A 25 2.83 -1.83 8.95
N VAL A 26 2.10 -2.37 7.97
CA VAL A 26 0.88 -1.75 7.45
C VAL A 26 -0.19 -1.61 8.54
N VAL A 27 -0.42 -2.65 9.34
CA VAL A 27 -1.38 -2.61 10.45
C VAL A 27 -0.96 -1.59 11.52
N LYS A 28 0.34 -1.40 11.78
CA LYS A 28 0.79 -0.35 12.72
C LYS A 28 0.44 1.05 12.24
N GLU A 29 0.56 1.31 10.94
CA GLU A 29 0.20 2.59 10.32
C GLU A 29 -1.31 2.74 10.14
N PHE A 30 -2.04 1.64 9.98
CA PHE A 30 -3.49 1.63 9.81
C PHE A 30 -4.12 0.52 10.69
N PRO A 31 -4.31 0.77 12.00
CA PRO A 31 -4.75 -0.26 12.95
C PRO A 31 -6.10 -0.90 12.64
N GLY A 32 -7.00 -0.19 11.97
CA GLY A 32 -8.35 -0.70 11.62
C GLY A 32 -8.38 -1.86 10.61
N LEU A 33 -7.23 -2.41 10.23
CA LEU A 33 -7.10 -3.57 9.34
C LEU A 33 -6.83 -4.88 10.09
N GLU A 34 -6.57 -4.84 11.39
CA GLU A 34 -6.13 -6.03 12.16
C GLU A 34 -7.17 -7.16 12.19
N ASP A 35 -8.46 -6.81 12.12
CA ASP A 35 -9.57 -7.76 12.12
C ASP A 35 -9.91 -8.31 10.72
N MET A 36 -9.25 -7.80 9.67
CA MET A 36 -9.49 -8.22 8.28
C MET A 36 -8.49 -9.30 7.85
N PRO A 37 -8.90 -10.24 6.99
CA PRO A 37 -7.95 -11.07 6.25
C PRO A 37 -6.92 -10.21 5.53
N GLN A 38 -5.65 -10.60 5.61
CA GLN A 38 -4.53 -9.80 5.12
C GLN A 38 -4.70 -9.37 3.65
N GLU A 39 -5.16 -10.27 2.79
CA GLU A 39 -5.42 -9.97 1.38
C GLU A 39 -6.54 -8.93 1.22
N GLU A 40 -7.62 -9.07 1.99
CA GLU A 40 -8.76 -8.16 1.95
C GLU A 40 -8.39 -6.77 2.47
N ALA A 41 -7.60 -6.70 3.55
CA ALA A 41 -7.07 -5.47 4.10
C ALA A 41 -6.19 -4.70 3.10
N VAL A 42 -5.31 -5.41 2.38
CA VAL A 42 -4.47 -4.79 1.35
C VAL A 42 -5.30 -4.31 0.16
N GLU A 43 -6.28 -5.09 -0.31
CA GLU A 43 -7.19 -4.64 -1.37
C GLU A 43 -8.02 -3.41 -0.95
N HIS A 44 -8.44 -3.36 0.32
CA HIS A 44 -9.13 -2.21 0.88
C HIS A 44 -8.27 -0.94 0.82
N LEU A 45 -7.01 -1.02 1.26
CA LEU A 45 -6.05 0.09 1.17
C LEU A 45 -5.81 0.56 -0.28
N LEU A 46 -5.63 -0.38 -1.21
CA LEU A 46 -5.44 -0.06 -2.62
C LEU A 46 -6.68 0.64 -3.19
N THR A 47 -7.88 0.21 -2.79
CA THR A 47 -9.14 0.87 -3.16
C THR A 47 -9.20 2.29 -2.62
N LEU A 48 -8.94 2.51 -1.33
CA LEU A 48 -8.89 3.85 -0.74
C LEU A 48 -7.86 4.75 -1.42
N ARG A 49 -6.71 4.20 -1.83
CA ARG A 49 -5.68 4.93 -2.58
C ARG A 49 -6.13 5.31 -3.98
N ARG A 50 -6.77 4.39 -4.73
CA ARG A 50 -7.34 4.67 -6.07
C ARG A 50 -8.43 5.74 -6.00
N GLU A 51 -9.23 5.71 -4.93
CA GLU A 51 -10.24 6.72 -4.60
C GLU A 51 -9.63 8.04 -4.10
N LYS A 52 -8.30 8.13 -3.98
CA LYS A 52 -7.55 9.29 -3.48
C LYS A 52 -7.96 9.72 -2.06
N LYS A 53 -8.47 8.80 -1.26
CA LYS A 53 -8.76 9.03 0.17
C LYS A 53 -7.50 8.95 1.02
N ILE A 54 -6.57 8.07 0.63
CA ILE A 54 -5.29 7.89 1.31
C ILE A 54 -4.12 7.97 0.33
N ARG A 55 -2.96 8.34 0.86
CA ARG A 55 -1.66 8.24 0.20
C ARG A 55 -0.85 7.16 0.88
N ILE A 56 -0.26 6.27 0.09
CA ILE A 56 0.67 5.26 0.58
C ILE A 56 2.05 5.64 0.05
N SER A 57 2.99 5.85 0.96
CA SER A 57 4.39 6.21 0.67
C SER A 57 5.32 5.12 1.20
N LEU A 58 6.33 4.76 0.41
CA LEU A 58 7.38 3.81 0.81
C LEU A 58 8.68 4.58 1.00
N ASN A 59 9.12 4.71 2.25
CA ASN A 59 10.29 5.50 2.63
C ASN A 59 11.43 4.57 3.03
N THR A 60 12.63 4.80 2.49
CA THR A 60 13.83 4.08 2.95
C THR A 60 14.40 4.78 4.17
N ILE A 61 14.46 4.09 5.30
CA ILE A 61 15.04 4.58 6.55
C ILE A 61 16.18 3.63 6.93
N GLY A 62 17.42 4.10 6.73
CA GLY A 62 18.61 3.26 6.85
C GLY A 62 18.58 2.13 5.84
N ASN A 63 18.59 0.88 6.32
CA ASN A 63 18.55 -0.33 5.50
C ASN A 63 17.14 -0.95 5.40
N SER A 64 16.10 -0.26 5.85
CA SER A 64 14.72 -0.77 5.87
C SER A 64 13.79 0.13 5.07
N ILE A 65 12.83 -0.48 4.37
CA ILE A 65 11.72 0.25 3.75
C ILE A 65 10.58 0.28 4.77
N LYS A 66 10.06 1.47 5.06
CA LYS A 66 8.87 1.66 5.90
C LYS A 66 7.71 2.13 5.05
N THR A 67 6.56 1.53 5.29
CA THR A 67 5.28 2.02 4.77
C THR A 67 4.83 3.21 5.62
N HIS A 68 4.28 4.23 4.98
CA HIS A 68 3.56 5.32 5.63
C HIS A 68 2.23 5.54 4.94
N ILE A 69 1.15 5.70 5.70
CA ILE A 69 -0.21 5.82 5.17
C ILE A 69 -0.86 7.08 5.76
N ASP A 70 -1.16 8.04 4.89
CA ASP A 70 -1.77 9.32 5.25
C ASP A 70 -3.17 9.45 4.65
N TRP A 71 -4.10 10.07 5.39
CA TRP A 71 -5.36 10.54 4.83
C TRP A 71 -5.14 11.82 4.02
N ILE A 72 -5.74 11.91 2.83
CA ILE A 72 -5.54 13.04 1.90
C ILE A 72 -6.44 14.23 2.23
N SER A 73 -7.51 14.01 3.01
CA SER A 73 -8.53 15.00 3.43
C SER A 73 -9.40 15.58 2.33
#